data_AF-A0AA88P3U6-F1
#
_entry.id   AF-A0AA88P3U6-F1
#
_cell.length_a   1.000
_cell.length_b   1.000
_cell.length_c   1.000
_cell.angle_alpha   90.00
_cell.angle_beta   90.00
_cell.angle_gamma   90.00
#
_symmetry.space_group_name_H-M   'P 1'
#
loop_
_entity.id
_entity.type
_entity.pdbx_description
1 polymer ?
#
loop_
_entity_poly.entity_id
_entity_poly.type
_entity_poly.pdbx_seq_one_letter_code
_entity_poly.pdbx_strand_id
1 'polypeptide(L)'
;MSSMRTILASLGVFGLVGMGYGMWAVISPGEERKMEILKNLPEANPVRMEETRKRNALMLQVLKDAAETNDNIARGYGGQK
;
A
#
# COMPACT_ATOMS: atom_id res chain seq x y z
N MET A 1 43.33 -15.31 18.53
CA MET A 1 42.13 -14.59 19.01
C MET A 1 41.11 -14.23 17.92
N SER A 2 41.37 -14.46 16.63
CA SER A 2 40.49 -13.99 15.53
C SER A 2 39.38 -14.98 15.16
N SER A 3 39.70 -16.25 14.91
CA SER A 3 38.76 -17.26 14.39
C SER A 3 37.61 -17.62 15.34
N MET A 4 37.90 -17.83 16.63
CA MET A 4 36.87 -18.15 17.63
C MET A 4 35.84 -17.02 17.78
N ARG A 5 36.30 -15.77 17.75
CA ARG A 5 35.43 -14.60 17.84
C ARG A 5 34.55 -14.46 16.60
N THR A 6 35.09 -14.75 15.42
CA THR A 6 34.33 -14.76 14.16
C THR A 6 33.25 -15.85 14.15
N ILE A 7 33.56 -17.05 14.66
CA ILE A 7 32.57 -18.15 14.76
C ILE A 7 31.44 -17.80 15.72
N LEU A 8 31.76 -17.23 16.88
CA LEU A 8 30.74 -16.81 17.85
C LEU A 8 29.88 -15.66 17.30
N ALA A 9 30.51 -14.70 16.62
CA ALA A 9 29.79 -13.60 15.99
C ALA A 9 28.87 -14.08 14.87
N SER A 10 29.30 -15.00 14.01
CA SER A 10 28.48 -15.52 12.91
C SER A 10 27.27 -16.30 13.44
N LEU A 11 27.45 -17.13 14.48
CA LEU A 11 26.34 -17.82 15.14
C LEU A 11 25.32 -16.83 15.74
N GLY A 12 25.79 -15.74 16.34
CA GLY A 12 24.92 -14.67 16.84
C GLY A 12 24.08 -14.03 15.74
N VAL A 13 24.69 -13.75 14.57
CA VAL A 13 23.98 -13.20 13.41
C VAL A 13 22.93 -14.19 12.89
N PHE A 14 23.26 -15.47 12.74
CA PHE A 14 22.29 -16.48 12.33
C PHE A 14 21.13 -16.63 13.32
N GLY A 15 21.41 -16.54 14.62
CA GLY A 15 20.37 -16.54 15.65
C GLY A 15 19.40 -15.37 15.50
N LEU A 16 19.91 -14.16 15.27
CA LEU A 16 19.08 -12.96 15.06
C LEU A 16 18.25 -13.05 13.78
N VAL A 17 18.85 -13.52 12.68
CA VAL A 17 18.15 -13.71 11.41
C VAL A 17 17.06 -14.76 11.54
N GLY A 18 17.35 -15.90 12.18
CA GLY A 18 16.38 -16.97 12.42
C GLY A 18 15.22 -16.51 13.30
N MET A 19 15.49 -15.74 14.35
CA MET A 19 14.46 -15.17 15.23
C MET A 19 13.59 -14.15 14.49
N GLY A 20 14.19 -13.25 13.70
CA GLY A 20 13.45 -12.29 12.88
C GLY A 20 12.57 -12.98 11.84
N TYR A 21 13.09 -14.00 11.16
CA TYR A 21 12.33 -14.81 10.22
C TYR A 21 11.18 -15.55 10.90
N GLY A 22 11.43 -16.16 12.07
CA GLY A 22 10.40 -16.86 12.85
C GLY A 22 9.27 -15.92 13.28
N MET A 23 9.59 -14.73 13.78
CA MET A 23 8.57 -13.71 14.11
C MET A 23 7.78 -13.27 12.89
N TRP A 24 8.45 -13.04 11.75
CA TRP A 24 7.79 -12.67 10.51
C TRP A 24 6.85 -13.77 10.01
N ALA A 25 7.26 -15.04 10.06
CA ALA A 25 6.43 -16.16 9.62
C ALA A 25 5.15 -16.32 10.45
N VAL A 26 5.19 -16.02 11.76
CA VAL A 26 4.01 -16.07 12.65
C VAL A 26 3.04 -14.91 12.39
N ILE A 27 3.56 -13.71 12.12
CA ILE A 27 2.75 -12.50 11.94
C ILE A 27 2.24 -12.36 10.50
N SER A 28 3.02 -12.84 9.53
CA SER A 28 2.68 -12.70 8.12
C SER A 28 1.38 -13.47 7.83
N PRO A 29 0.35 -12.81 7.26
CA PRO A 29 -0.87 -13.50 6.89
C PRO A 29 -0.52 -14.55 5.84
N GLY A 30 -0.87 -15.81 6.12
CA GLY A 30 -0.66 -16.92 5.17
C GLY A 30 -1.29 -16.64 3.81
N GLU A 31 -0.83 -17.34 2.78
CA GLU A 31 -1.31 -17.16 1.40
C GLU A 31 -2.84 -17.28 1.29
N GLU A 32 -3.46 -18.16 2.07
CA GLU A 32 -4.92 -18.31 2.13
C GLU A 32 -5.62 -17.03 2.61
N ARG A 33 -5.12 -16.40 3.69
CA ARG A 33 -5.68 -15.13 4.19
C ARG A 33 -5.45 -13.98 3.20
N LYS A 34 -4.32 -13.98 2.48
CA LYS A 34 -4.09 -13.00 1.40
C LYS A 34 -5.10 -13.18 0.27
N MET A 35 -5.38 -14.41 -0.13
CA MET A 35 -6.40 -14.71 -1.14
C MET A 35 -7.81 -14.34 -0.66
N GLU A 36 -8.15 -14.57 0.61
CA GLU A 36 -9.42 -14.12 1.18
C GLU A 36 -9.56 -12.60 1.19
N ILE A 37 -8.50 -11.87 1.55
CA ILE A 37 -8.51 -10.40 1.49
C ILE A 37 -8.75 -9.93 0.06
N LEU A 38 -8.05 -10.51 -0.92
CA LEU A 38 -8.22 -10.17 -2.33
C LEU A 38 -9.64 -10.45 -2.83
N LYS A 39 -10.27 -11.55 -2.42
CA LYS A 39 -11.66 -11.88 -2.76
C LYS A 39 -12.68 -10.91 -2.15
N ASN A 40 -12.36 -10.34 -0.99
CA ASN A 40 -13.22 -9.39 -0.29
C ASN A 40 -12.98 -7.92 -0.70
N LEU A 41 -12.03 -7.64 -1.60
CA LEU A 41 -11.86 -6.30 -2.12
C LEU A 41 -13.09 -5.88 -2.94
N PRO A 42 -13.54 -4.62 -2.82
CA PRO A 42 -14.65 -4.12 -3.62
C PRO A 42 -14.38 -4.18 -5.14
N GLU A 43 -13.10 -4.20 -5.52
CA GLU A 43 -12.60 -4.32 -6.90
C GLU A 43 -12.69 -5.74 -7.46
N ALA A 44 -12.83 -6.78 -6.60
CA ALA A 44 -12.98 -8.16 -7.04
C ALA A 44 -14.37 -8.43 -7.67
N ASN A 45 -15.35 -7.55 -7.42
CA ASN A 45 -16.66 -7.63 -8.04
C ASN A 45 -16.70 -6.79 -9.33
N PRO A 46 -16.81 -7.41 -10.53
CA PRO A 46 -16.80 -6.69 -11.80
C PRO A 46 -17.96 -5.69 -11.92
N VAL A 47 -19.11 -5.95 -11.31
CA VAL A 47 -20.26 -5.03 -11.33
C VAL A 47 -19.95 -3.74 -10.56
N ARG A 48 -19.30 -3.86 -9.39
CA ARG A 48 -18.90 -2.69 -8.58
C ARG A 48 -17.77 -1.89 -9.21
N MET A 49 -16.89 -2.55 -9.97
CA MET A 49 -15.87 -1.89 -10.77
C MET A 49 -16.50 -0.98 -11.83
N GLU A 50 -17.52 -1.46 -12.54
CA GLU A 50 -18.22 -0.63 -13.53
C GLU A 50 -18.95 0.56 -12.91
N GLU A 51 -19.65 0.36 -11.79
CA GLU A 51 -20.31 1.43 -11.05
C GLU A 51 -19.31 2.48 -10.55
N THR A 52 -18.19 2.03 -10.00
CA THR A 52 -17.10 2.92 -9.53
C THR A 52 -16.48 3.66 -10.69
N ARG A 53 -16.28 3.01 -11.84
CA ARG A 53 -15.74 3.65 -13.04
C ARG A 53 -16.67 4.74 -13.57
N LYS A 54 -17.98 4.47 -13.63
CA LYS A 54 -18.99 5.47 -14.03
C LYS A 54 -19.03 6.63 -13.05
N ARG A 55 -19.06 6.35 -11.75
CA ARG A 55 -19.03 7.38 -10.69
C ARG A 55 -17.78 8.25 -10.77
N ASN A 56 -16.61 7.64 -10.96
CA ASN A 56 -15.34 8.37 -11.07
C ASN A 56 -15.31 9.23 -12.33
N ALA A 57 -15.83 8.74 -13.46
CA ALA A 57 -15.94 9.55 -14.67
C ALA A 57 -16.82 10.79 -14.46
N LEU A 58 -17.97 10.63 -13.79
CA LEU A 58 -18.86 11.75 -13.47
C LEU A 58 -18.20 12.73 -12.49
N MET A 59 -17.54 12.25 -11.44
CA MET A 59 -16.79 13.13 -10.53
C MET A 59 -15.68 13.90 -11.25
N LEU A 60 -14.90 13.23 -12.10
CA LEU A 60 -13.83 13.88 -12.86
C LEU A 60 -14.37 14.93 -13.82
N GLN A 61 -15.53 14.69 -14.42
CA GLN A 61 -16.20 15.69 -15.25
C GLN A 61 -16.58 16.93 -14.43
N VAL A 62 -17.22 16.76 -13.27
CA VAL A 62 -17.57 17.88 -12.38
C VAL A 62 -16.33 18.63 -11.91
N LEU A 63 -15.26 17.91 -11.55
CA LEU A 63 -14.00 18.53 -11.15
C LEU A 63 -13.34 19.30 -12.30
N LYS A 64 -13.42 18.79 -13.53
CA LYS A 64 -12.93 19.48 -14.72
C LYS A 64 -13.72 20.76 -14.98
N ASP A 65 -15.04 20.67 -14.96
CA ASP A 65 -15.92 21.82 -15.18
C ASP A 65 -15.65 22.89 -14.11
N ALA A 66 -15.58 22.50 -12.83
CA ALA A 66 -15.24 23.40 -11.73
C ALA A 66 -13.80 23.95 -11.83
N ALA A 67 -12.87 23.19 -12.39
CA ALA A 67 -11.50 23.66 -12.59
C ALA A 67 -11.39 24.71 -13.69
N GLU A 68 -12.27 24.68 -14.69
CA GLU A 68 -12.36 25.64 -15.78
C GLU A 68 -13.04 26.95 -15.34
N THR A 69 -13.95 26.91 -14.36
CA THR A 69 -14.62 28.11 -13.83
C THR A 69 -13.72 29.00 -12.96
N ASN A 70 -14.18 30.23 -12.73
CA ASN A 70 -13.54 31.21 -11.85
C ASN A 70 -13.77 30.93 -10.36
N ASP A 71 -14.63 29.98 -10.02
CA ASP A 71 -14.90 29.54 -8.65
C ASP A 71 -13.85 28.55 -8.13
N ASN A 72 -12.86 28.22 -8.96
CA ASN A 72 -11.75 27.36 -8.60
C ASN A 72 -10.85 28.03 -7.55
N ILE A 73 -11.11 27.72 -6.28
CA ILE A 73 -10.35 28.19 -5.11
C ILE A 73 -8.86 27.81 -5.17
N ALA A 74 -8.48 26.75 -5.89
CA ALA A 74 -7.09 26.33 -6.02
C ALA A 74 -6.26 27.29 -6.89
N ARG A 75 -6.89 28.05 -7.81
CA ARG A 75 -6.18 29.07 -8.61
C ARG A 75 -5.65 30.22 -7.74
N GLY A 76 -6.36 30.59 -6.67
CA GLY A 76 -5.98 31.68 -5.78
C GLY A 76 -4.77 31.40 -4.89
N TYR A 77 -4.58 30.14 -4.47
CA TYR A 77 -3.47 29.74 -3.58
C TYR A 77 -2.12 29.59 -4.31
N GLY A 78 -2.11 29.45 -5.63
CA GLY A 78 -0.88 29.25 -6.42
C GLY A 78 -0.16 30.53 -6.87
N GLY A 79 -0.81 31.70 -6.75
CA GLY A 79 -0.30 32.99 -7.23
C GLY A 79 0.47 33.81 -6.21
N GLN A 80 0.58 33.35 -4.96
CA GLN A 80 1.38 34.02 -3.92
C GLN A 80 2.80 33.43 -3.88
N LYS A 81 3.64 33.81 -4.84
CA LYS A 81 5.10 33.76 -4.74
C LYS A 81 5.68 35.03 -5.31
#